data_AF-A0A7V5XFX0-F1
#
_entry.id   AF-A0A7V5XFX0-F1
#
_cell.length_a   1.000
_cell.length_b   1.000
_cell.length_c   1.000
_cell.angle_alpha   90.00
_cell.angle_beta   90.00
_cell.angle_gamma   90.00
#
_symmetry.space_group_name_H-M   'P 1'
#
loop_
_entity.id
_entity.type
_entity.pdbx_description
1 polymer ?
#
loop_
_entity_poly.entity_id
_entity_poly.type
_entity_poly.pdbx_seq_one_letter_code
_entity_poly.pdbx_strand_id
1 'polypeptide(L)'
;MAKVLRKIIEIDEELCNGCGKCVLACQEGAISIVDGKAKLISEVLCDGFGACVGECPTGALRIVEREAEPFDEKAVEEHLFKLKETQITLACGCPSTQMKEFKLEKDLSPQTSEIPSALTHWPVQIRLVPSNAPFLRDATLFVCADCVPVVFPELHIKLLPEKKIMIGCPKFDPVDLYIEKFTEIFSNIPLKGIELAIIEVPCCRGFFFILDSARKLSKKDIRIKIHTISVKGKILKTEEA
;
A
#
# COMPACT_ATOMS: atom_id res chain seq x y z
N MET A 1 -6.16 36.09 6.89
CA MET A 1 -4.85 35.47 6.60
C MET A 1 -4.32 35.95 5.26
N ALA A 2 -3.00 35.90 5.05
CA ALA A 2 -2.40 36.13 3.74
C ALA A 2 -2.78 34.97 2.80
N LYS A 3 -3.30 35.25 1.61
CA LYS A 3 -3.59 34.24 0.57
C LYS A 3 -2.44 34.20 -0.42
N VAL A 4 -2.15 33.01 -0.94
CA VAL A 4 -1.13 32.77 -1.96
C VAL A 4 -1.72 31.99 -3.12
N LEU A 5 -1.19 32.19 -4.32
CA LEU A 5 -1.55 31.38 -5.49
C LEU A 5 -0.93 29.99 -5.32
N ARG A 6 -1.77 28.96 -5.15
CA ARG A 6 -1.34 27.58 -4.93
C ARG A 6 -2.32 26.59 -5.53
N LYS A 7 -1.86 25.36 -5.73
CA LYS A 7 -2.74 24.23 -6.07
C LYS A 7 -3.56 23.83 -4.84
N ILE A 8 -4.84 23.64 -5.03
CA ILE A 8 -5.78 23.20 -4.00
C ILE A 8 -6.89 22.35 -4.61
N ILE A 9 -7.51 21.51 -3.80
CA ILE A 9 -8.64 20.70 -4.22
C ILE A 9 -9.90 21.56 -4.33
N GLU A 10 -10.60 21.41 -5.44
CA GLU A 10 -11.95 21.93 -5.64
C GLU A 10 -12.92 20.77 -5.78
N ILE A 11 -14.08 20.91 -5.15
CA ILE A 11 -15.11 19.87 -5.09
C ILE A 11 -16.36 20.41 -5.76
N ASP A 12 -16.83 19.68 -6.77
CA ASP A 12 -18.09 19.90 -7.44
C ASP A 12 -19.22 19.25 -6.63
N GLU A 13 -20.05 20.07 -5.97
CA GLU A 13 -21.16 19.58 -5.15
C GLU A 13 -22.28 18.94 -5.98
N GLU A 14 -22.42 19.26 -7.27
CA GLU A 14 -23.45 18.66 -8.13
C GLU A 14 -23.09 17.22 -8.48
N LEU A 15 -21.81 16.96 -8.79
CA LEU A 15 -21.30 15.61 -9.08
C LEU A 15 -21.06 14.78 -7.81
N CYS A 16 -20.90 15.40 -6.66
CA CYS A 16 -20.64 14.69 -5.41
C CYS A 16 -21.89 13.94 -4.93
N ASN A 17 -21.78 12.63 -4.69
CA ASN A 17 -22.87 11.82 -4.14
C ASN A 17 -22.72 11.53 -2.64
N GLY A 18 -21.75 12.17 -1.96
CA GLY A 18 -21.53 11.99 -0.52
C GLY A 18 -20.90 10.67 -0.10
N CYS A 19 -20.35 9.86 -1.02
CA CYS A 19 -19.85 8.52 -0.69
C CYS A 19 -18.65 8.47 0.28
N GLY A 20 -17.96 9.59 0.53
CA GLY A 20 -16.91 9.70 1.56
C GLY A 20 -15.56 9.07 1.22
N LYS A 21 -15.36 8.49 0.03
CA LYS A 21 -14.06 7.90 -0.36
C LYS A 21 -12.90 8.91 -0.32
N CYS A 22 -13.16 10.16 -0.71
CA CYS A 22 -12.17 11.25 -0.64
C CYS A 22 -11.75 11.59 0.79
N VAL A 23 -12.64 11.41 1.78
CA VAL A 23 -12.33 11.62 3.21
C VAL A 23 -11.33 10.57 3.69
N LEU A 24 -11.51 9.31 3.29
CA LEU A 24 -10.61 8.22 3.64
C LEU A 24 -9.23 8.32 2.95
N ALA A 25 -9.20 8.93 1.77
CA ALA A 25 -7.99 9.07 0.97
C ALA A 25 -7.11 10.26 1.38
N CYS A 26 -7.67 11.26 2.07
CA CYS A 26 -6.94 12.45 2.49
C CYS A 26 -6.16 12.18 3.79
N GLN A 27 -4.83 12.17 3.71
CA GLN A 27 -3.98 11.87 4.87
C GLN A 27 -3.93 13.05 5.85
N GLU A 28 -4.16 14.26 5.33
CA GLU A 28 -4.14 15.52 6.05
C GLU A 28 -5.47 15.78 6.78
N GLY A 29 -6.51 14.98 6.53
CA GLY A 29 -7.84 15.15 7.11
C GLY A 29 -8.57 16.40 6.63
N ALA A 30 -8.18 17.00 5.50
CA ALA A 30 -8.71 18.28 5.02
C ALA A 30 -10.14 18.23 4.48
N ILE A 31 -10.68 17.04 4.21
CA ILE A 31 -12.02 16.82 3.61
C ILE A 31 -12.92 16.12 4.61
N SER A 32 -14.16 16.60 4.75
CA SER A 32 -15.22 15.92 5.52
C SER A 32 -16.53 15.89 4.74
N ILE A 33 -17.49 15.08 5.19
CA ILE A 33 -18.87 15.12 4.67
C ILE A 33 -19.70 16.09 5.51
N VAL A 34 -20.20 17.13 4.87
CA VAL A 34 -21.09 18.14 5.45
C VAL A 34 -22.33 18.22 4.57
N ASP A 35 -23.51 18.07 5.16
CA ASP A 35 -24.80 18.07 4.45
C ASP A 35 -24.87 17.06 3.28
N GLY A 36 -24.26 15.88 3.48
CA GLY A 36 -24.24 14.81 2.48
C GLY A 36 -23.31 15.07 1.30
N LYS A 37 -22.47 16.12 1.34
CA LYS A 37 -21.49 16.45 0.30
C LYS A 37 -20.09 16.55 0.88
N ALA A 38 -19.09 16.20 0.07
CA ALA A 38 -17.70 16.40 0.46
C ALA A 38 -17.37 17.89 0.46
N LYS A 39 -16.76 18.39 1.54
CA LYS A 39 -16.32 19.77 1.67
C LYS A 39 -14.90 19.82 2.22
N LEU A 40 -14.12 20.78 1.75
CA LEU A 40 -12.89 21.19 2.44
C LEU A 40 -13.29 21.87 3.74
N ILE A 41 -12.88 21.30 4.86
CA ILE A 41 -13.16 21.88 6.18
C ILE A 41 -12.20 23.03 6.52
N SER A 42 -11.05 23.09 5.83
CA SER A 42 -10.10 24.18 5.93
C SER A 42 -9.13 24.16 4.75
N GLU A 43 -8.83 25.33 4.19
CA GLU A 43 -7.86 25.47 3.09
C GLU A 43 -6.43 25.24 3.58
N VAL A 44 -6.11 25.60 4.83
CA VAL A 44 -4.75 25.43 5.40
C VAL A 44 -4.37 23.95 5.60
N LEU A 45 -5.35 23.05 5.67
CA LEU A 45 -5.13 21.61 5.82
C LEU A 45 -4.93 20.91 4.48
N CYS A 46 -5.39 21.50 3.37
CA CYS A 46 -5.29 20.86 2.07
C CYS A 46 -3.95 21.21 1.45
N ASP A 47 -3.07 20.23 1.26
CA ASP A 47 -1.75 20.41 0.67
C ASP A 47 -1.77 20.64 -0.86
N GLY A 48 -2.83 20.21 -1.53
CA GLY A 48 -3.01 20.29 -2.98
C GLY A 48 -2.41 19.09 -3.75
N PHE A 49 -2.02 18.02 -3.07
CA PHE A 49 -1.35 16.86 -3.68
C PHE A 49 -2.30 16.00 -4.52
N GLY A 50 -3.57 15.88 -4.11
CA GLY A 50 -4.63 15.28 -4.92
C GLY A 50 -4.78 13.76 -4.82
N ALA A 51 -4.31 13.13 -3.74
CA ALA A 51 -4.58 11.72 -3.46
C ALA A 51 -6.08 11.36 -3.51
N CYS A 52 -6.95 12.30 -3.14
CA CYS A 52 -8.40 12.13 -3.13
C CYS A 52 -9.07 12.17 -4.52
N VAL A 53 -8.39 12.69 -5.55
CA VAL A 53 -8.96 12.88 -6.89
C VAL A 53 -9.23 11.53 -7.56
N GLY A 54 -8.27 10.60 -7.52
CA GLY A 54 -8.40 9.28 -8.12
C GLY A 54 -9.42 8.36 -7.44
N GLU A 55 -9.77 8.66 -6.19
CA GLU A 55 -10.71 7.86 -5.39
C GLU A 55 -12.17 8.26 -5.59
N CYS A 56 -12.43 9.39 -6.27
CA CYS A 56 -13.78 9.89 -6.50
C CYS A 56 -14.46 9.15 -7.66
N PRO A 57 -15.49 8.33 -7.41
CA PRO A 57 -16.13 7.54 -8.46
C PRO A 57 -16.98 8.38 -9.42
N THR A 58 -17.37 9.60 -9.01
CA THR A 58 -18.17 10.51 -9.82
C THR A 58 -17.33 11.60 -10.50
N GLY A 59 -16.01 11.63 -10.27
CA GLY A 59 -15.13 12.67 -10.80
C GLY A 59 -15.35 14.06 -10.22
N ALA A 60 -15.98 14.17 -9.04
CA ALA A 60 -16.33 15.45 -8.42
C ALA A 60 -15.14 16.26 -7.86
N LEU A 61 -13.93 15.71 -7.81
CA LEU A 61 -12.76 16.37 -7.22
C LEU A 61 -11.74 16.70 -8.30
N ARG A 62 -11.19 17.92 -8.27
CA ARG A 62 -10.16 18.39 -9.21
C ARG A 62 -9.11 19.23 -8.50
N ILE A 63 -7.89 19.21 -9.03
CA ILE A 63 -6.82 20.12 -8.60
C ILE A 63 -6.96 21.40 -9.42
N VAL A 64 -7.12 22.54 -8.75
CA VAL A 64 -7.17 23.86 -9.37
C VAL A 64 -6.07 24.75 -8.80
N GLU A 65 -5.65 25.75 -9.56
CA GLU A 65 -4.75 26.79 -9.06
C GLU A 65 -5.58 28.05 -8.77
N ARG A 66 -5.64 28.45 -7.50
CA ARG A 66 -6.38 29.65 -7.05
C ARG A 66 -5.73 30.26 -5.82
N GLU A 67 -6.14 31.47 -5.48
CA GLU A 67 -5.73 32.11 -4.22
C GLU A 67 -6.38 31.38 -3.04
N ALA A 68 -5.56 30.79 -2.18
CA ALA A 68 -5.97 30.08 -0.98
C ALA A 68 -5.00 30.35 0.17
N GLU A 69 -5.42 30.05 1.39
CA GLU A 69 -4.52 30.12 2.55
C GLU A 69 -3.34 29.14 2.38
N PRO A 70 -2.12 29.52 2.80
CA PRO A 70 -0.97 28.62 2.77
C PRO A 70 -1.24 27.33 3.55
N PHE A 71 -0.72 26.22 3.05
CA PHE A 71 -0.70 24.96 3.78
C PHE A 71 0.13 25.09 5.06
N ASP A 72 -0.39 24.55 6.16
CA ASP A 72 0.25 24.59 7.46
C ASP A 72 0.33 23.16 8.04
N GLU A 73 1.53 22.59 8.01
CA GLU A 73 1.81 21.26 8.55
C GLU A 73 1.49 21.14 10.04
N LYS A 74 1.67 22.21 10.83
CA LYS A 74 1.35 22.20 12.26
C LYS A 74 -0.16 22.18 12.47
N ALA A 75 -0.91 22.93 11.65
CA ALA A 75 -2.37 22.89 11.69
C ALA A 75 -2.91 21.49 11.36
N VAL A 76 -2.28 20.78 10.43
CA VAL A 76 -2.60 19.37 10.12
C VAL A 76 -2.33 18.47 11.32
N GLU A 77 -1.16 18.57 11.94
CA GLU A 77 -0.81 17.75 13.11
C GLU A 77 -1.80 17.97 14.27
N GLU A 78 -2.11 19.23 14.59
CA GLU A 78 -3.08 19.57 15.63
C GLU A 78 -4.50 19.07 15.29
N HIS A 79 -4.91 19.18 14.03
CA HIS A 79 -6.21 18.72 13.57
C HIS A 79 -6.35 17.20 13.70
N LEU A 80 -5.34 16.46 13.23
CA LEU A 80 -5.30 14.99 13.34
C LEU A 80 -5.21 14.53 14.81
N PHE A 81 -4.52 15.28 15.67
CA PHE A 81 -4.48 15.01 17.10
C PHE A 81 -5.88 15.17 17.75
N LYS A 82 -6.57 16.27 17.44
CA LYS A 82 -7.94 16.52 17.94
C LYS A 82 -8.94 15.48 17.42
N LEU A 83 -8.84 15.05 16.16
CA LEU A 83 -9.67 13.96 15.62
C LEU A 83 -9.48 12.64 16.37
N LYS A 84 -8.27 12.37 16.89
CA LYS A 84 -7.99 11.19 17.73
C LYS A 84 -8.58 11.32 19.14
N GLU A 85 -8.57 12.52 19.74
CA GLU A 85 -9.16 12.75 21.07
C GLU A 85 -10.69 12.79 21.05
N THR A 86 -11.30 13.27 19.95
CA THR A 86 -12.77 13.40 19.82
C THR A 86 -13.44 12.11 19.34
N GLN A 87 -12.67 11.07 19.02
CA GLN A 87 -13.20 9.72 18.86
C GLN A 87 -13.61 9.19 20.25
N ILE A 88 -14.87 9.46 20.60
CA ILE A 88 -15.70 8.55 21.40
C ILE A 88 -15.30 7.13 21.03
N THR A 89 -15.04 6.30 22.05
CA THR A 89 -14.78 4.87 21.98
C THR A 89 -15.81 4.12 21.12
N LEU A 90 -15.70 4.26 19.81
CA LEU A 90 -16.41 3.45 18.84
C LEU A 90 -15.64 2.15 18.75
N ALA A 91 -16.34 1.05 19.00
CA ALA A 91 -15.84 -0.33 19.00
C ALA A 91 -15.30 -0.83 17.64
N CYS A 92 -14.93 0.06 16.72
CA CYS A 92 -14.55 -0.25 15.36
C CYS A 92 -13.30 0.55 14.95
N GLY A 93 -12.19 0.36 15.66
CA GLY A 93 -10.87 0.67 15.10
C GLY A 93 -10.64 -0.12 13.81
N CYS A 94 -9.84 0.41 12.88
CA CYS A 94 -9.36 -0.35 11.71
C CYS A 94 -8.89 -1.73 12.20
N PRO A 95 -9.30 -2.86 11.58
CA PRO A 95 -8.88 -4.18 12.02
C PRO A 95 -7.36 -4.31 12.16
N SER A 96 -6.60 -3.51 11.39
CA SER A 96 -5.13 -3.45 11.40
C SER A 96 -4.51 -2.64 12.55
N THR A 97 -5.30 -1.88 13.32
CA THR A 97 -4.84 -1.15 14.51
C THR A 97 -5.31 -1.78 15.82
N GLN A 98 -6.19 -2.78 15.75
CA GLN A 98 -6.60 -3.55 16.92
C GLN A 98 -5.57 -4.63 17.23
N MET A 99 -4.94 -4.55 18.41
CA MET A 99 -4.13 -5.65 18.94
C MET A 99 -5.08 -6.83 19.21
N LYS A 100 -4.87 -7.93 18.49
CA LYS A 100 -5.67 -9.15 18.63
C LYS A 100 -4.78 -10.27 19.11
N GLU A 101 -5.21 -10.93 20.17
CA GLU A 101 -4.64 -12.19 20.61
C GLU A 101 -5.44 -13.33 19.99
N PHE A 102 -4.76 -14.25 19.30
CA PHE A 102 -5.38 -15.41 18.69
C PHE A 102 -5.18 -16.63 19.57
N LYS A 103 -6.27 -17.36 19.85
CA LYS A 103 -6.18 -18.71 20.42
C LYS A 103 -5.85 -19.69 19.30
N LEU A 104 -4.93 -20.60 19.58
CA LEU A 104 -4.57 -21.66 18.65
C LEU A 104 -5.81 -22.54 18.38
N GLU A 105 -6.30 -22.55 17.13
CA GLU A 105 -7.54 -23.27 16.76
C GLU A 105 -7.31 -24.79 16.60
N LYS A 106 -6.06 -25.26 16.48
CA LYS A 106 -5.72 -26.68 16.26
C LYS A 106 -4.48 -27.10 17.03
N ASP A 107 -4.49 -28.33 17.53
CA ASP A 107 -3.33 -28.97 18.13
C ASP A 107 -2.21 -29.09 17.08
N LEU A 108 -1.07 -28.46 17.33
CA LEU A 108 0.12 -28.45 16.47
C LEU A 108 0.99 -29.70 16.70
N SER A 109 0.37 -30.82 17.08
CA SER A 109 1.08 -32.07 17.32
C SER A 109 2.04 -32.36 16.16
N PRO A 110 3.32 -32.64 16.45
CA PRO A 110 4.36 -32.63 15.43
C PRO A 110 4.08 -33.67 14.35
N GLN A 111 3.66 -33.19 13.18
CA GLN A 111 3.67 -33.96 11.94
C GLN A 111 5.15 -34.06 11.54
N THR A 112 5.71 -35.26 11.65
CA THR A 112 7.15 -35.60 11.60
C THR A 112 7.81 -35.44 10.22
N SER A 113 7.34 -34.54 9.36
CA SER A 113 8.02 -34.21 8.11
C SER A 113 8.85 -32.92 8.28
N GLU A 114 10.17 -33.06 8.25
CA GLU A 114 11.09 -31.91 8.14
C GLU A 114 10.76 -31.13 6.85
N ILE A 115 10.50 -29.82 6.97
CA ILE A 115 10.20 -28.96 5.83
C ILE A 115 11.52 -28.33 5.36
N PRO A 116 12.09 -28.73 4.20
CA PRO A 116 13.30 -28.12 3.70
C PRO A 116 13.05 -26.68 3.25
N SER A 117 14.06 -25.83 3.38
CA SER A 117 13.99 -24.46 2.87
C SER A 117 14.03 -24.46 1.34
N ALA A 118 13.00 -23.90 0.69
CA ALA A 118 13.02 -23.61 -0.75
C ALA A 118 13.82 -22.34 -1.12
N LEU A 119 14.54 -21.73 -0.18
CA LEU A 119 15.35 -20.53 -0.47
C LEU A 119 16.58 -20.90 -1.30
N THR A 120 16.77 -20.19 -2.42
CA THR A 120 17.85 -20.47 -3.37
C THR A 120 18.83 -19.30 -3.57
N HIS A 121 18.73 -18.26 -2.72
CA HIS A 121 19.63 -17.10 -2.76
C HIS A 121 19.61 -16.34 -1.43
N TRP A 122 20.61 -15.48 -1.22
CA TRP A 122 20.72 -14.54 -0.10
C TRP A 122 21.55 -13.34 -0.56
N PRO A 123 21.27 -12.09 -0.11
CA PRO A 123 20.24 -11.65 0.84
C PRO A 123 18.83 -11.61 0.24
N VAL A 124 17.81 -11.47 1.09
CA VAL A 124 16.40 -11.43 0.66
C VAL A 124 15.73 -10.06 0.77
N GLN A 125 16.31 -9.11 1.51
CA GLN A 125 15.71 -7.78 1.69
C GLN A 125 15.78 -6.96 0.39
N ILE A 126 14.67 -6.33 -0.02
CA ILE A 126 14.57 -5.58 -1.29
C ILE A 126 15.71 -4.56 -1.44
N ARG A 127 16.05 -3.85 -0.35
CA ARG A 127 17.11 -2.83 -0.35
C ARG A 127 18.53 -3.38 -0.38
N LEU A 128 18.72 -4.63 0.03
CA LEU A 128 20.04 -5.27 0.08
C LEU A 128 20.39 -6.01 -1.20
N VAL A 129 19.39 -6.48 -1.96
CA VAL A 129 19.62 -7.16 -3.24
C VAL A 129 20.07 -6.14 -4.30
N PRO A 130 21.26 -6.33 -4.91
CA PRO A 130 21.69 -5.52 -6.04
C PRO A 130 20.73 -5.68 -7.23
N SER A 131 20.43 -4.59 -7.93
CA SER A 131 19.50 -4.60 -9.06
C SER A 131 20.01 -5.43 -10.25
N ASN A 132 21.31 -5.70 -10.29
CA ASN A 132 22.01 -6.51 -11.28
C ASN A 132 22.35 -7.93 -10.78
N ALA A 133 21.77 -8.38 -9.66
CA ALA A 133 22.12 -9.66 -9.05
C ALA A 133 21.98 -10.84 -10.04
N PRO A 134 23.01 -11.69 -10.23
CA PRO A 134 23.00 -12.72 -11.26
C PRO A 134 21.84 -13.70 -11.18
N PHE A 135 21.38 -14.01 -9.95
CA PHE A 135 20.29 -14.95 -9.72
C PHE A 135 18.92 -14.44 -10.17
N LEU A 136 18.76 -13.14 -10.48
CA LEU A 136 17.51 -12.56 -10.97
C LEU A 136 17.28 -12.80 -12.46
N ARG A 137 18.33 -13.12 -13.22
CA ARG A 137 18.23 -13.36 -14.66
C ARG A 137 17.37 -14.58 -14.95
N ASP A 138 16.39 -14.42 -15.84
CA ASP A 138 15.44 -15.46 -16.26
C ASP A 138 14.69 -16.11 -15.07
N ALA A 139 14.56 -15.36 -13.97
CA ALA A 139 13.85 -15.79 -12.78
C ALA A 139 12.38 -15.33 -12.82
N THR A 140 11.54 -16.04 -12.08
CA THR A 140 10.29 -15.47 -11.56
C THR A 140 10.63 -14.70 -10.29
N LEU A 141 10.49 -13.38 -10.35
CA LEU A 141 10.70 -12.51 -9.20
C LEU A 141 9.50 -12.64 -8.25
N PHE A 142 9.74 -12.99 -6.99
CA PHE A 142 8.69 -13.14 -5.98
C PHE A 142 8.82 -12.05 -4.92
N VAL A 143 8.02 -11.00 -5.03
CA VAL A 143 7.98 -9.92 -4.04
C VAL A 143 7.06 -10.34 -2.89
N CYS A 144 7.48 -10.17 -1.65
CA CYS A 144 6.76 -10.72 -0.51
C CYS A 144 6.77 -9.75 0.67
N ALA A 145 5.59 -9.45 1.23
CA ALA A 145 5.50 -8.60 2.40
C ALA A 145 6.12 -9.27 3.64
N ASP A 146 6.81 -8.51 4.49
CA ASP A 146 7.53 -9.04 5.67
C ASP A 146 6.67 -9.91 6.61
N CYS A 147 5.38 -9.61 6.71
CA CYS A 147 4.47 -10.37 7.56
C CYS A 147 4.08 -11.74 6.97
N VAL A 148 4.24 -11.96 5.67
CA VAL A 148 3.80 -13.20 5.00
C VAL A 148 4.52 -14.44 5.53
N PRO A 149 5.86 -14.51 5.65
CA PRO A 149 6.54 -15.68 6.20
C PRO A 149 6.11 -16.03 7.64
N VAL A 150 5.73 -15.02 8.42
CA VAL A 150 5.27 -15.21 9.81
C VAL A 150 3.83 -15.74 9.85
N VAL A 151 2.96 -15.21 8.99
CA VAL A 151 1.53 -15.54 8.96
C VAL A 151 1.24 -16.80 8.15
N PHE A 152 2.07 -17.14 7.17
CA PHE A 152 1.86 -18.26 6.24
C PHE A 152 3.01 -19.28 6.31
N PRO A 153 2.95 -20.25 7.25
CA PRO A 153 4.02 -21.23 7.47
C PRO A 153 4.37 -22.08 6.23
N GLU A 154 3.40 -22.29 5.33
CA GLU A 154 3.57 -23.09 4.12
C GLU A 154 4.27 -22.33 2.97
N LEU A 155 4.81 -21.12 3.20
CA LEU A 155 5.49 -20.30 2.19
C LEU A 155 6.53 -21.10 1.39
N HIS A 156 7.39 -21.84 2.09
CA HIS A 156 8.48 -22.62 1.50
C HIS A 156 8.00 -23.83 0.69
N ILE A 157 6.75 -24.25 0.89
CA ILE A 157 6.17 -25.41 0.19
C ILE A 157 5.30 -24.94 -0.98
N LYS A 158 4.52 -23.88 -0.78
CA LYS A 158 3.43 -23.52 -1.71
C LYS A 158 3.75 -22.35 -2.63
N LEU A 159 4.54 -21.38 -2.19
CA LEU A 159 4.71 -20.12 -2.93
C LEU A 159 6.15 -19.82 -3.33
N LEU A 160 7.15 -20.22 -2.53
CA LEU A 160 8.56 -19.93 -2.80
C LEU A 160 9.25 -20.82 -3.85
N PRO A 161 8.92 -22.12 -4.02
CA PRO A 161 9.66 -22.99 -4.93
C PRO A 161 9.86 -22.40 -6.33
N GLU A 162 11.09 -22.55 -6.86
CA GLU A 162 11.54 -22.09 -8.19
C GLU A 162 11.56 -20.55 -8.40
N LYS A 163 11.34 -19.75 -7.36
CA LYS A 163 11.30 -18.28 -7.45
C LYS A 163 12.44 -17.61 -6.71
N LYS A 164 12.69 -16.34 -7.03
CA LYS A 164 13.67 -15.48 -6.35
C LYS A 164 12.94 -14.47 -5.50
N ILE A 165 12.94 -14.70 -4.19
CA ILE A 165 12.20 -13.86 -3.25
C ILE A 165 12.92 -12.54 -2.95
N MET A 166 12.17 -11.44 -2.89
CA MET A 166 12.60 -10.19 -2.29
C MET A 166 11.55 -9.71 -1.29
N ILE A 167 11.94 -9.41 -0.06
CA ILE A 167 11.03 -9.05 1.04
C ILE A 167 11.14 -7.59 1.47
N GLY A 168 10.04 -7.03 1.97
CA GLY A 168 9.99 -5.72 2.62
C GLY A 168 8.58 -5.32 3.09
N CYS A 169 8.40 -4.07 3.48
CA CYS A 169 7.11 -3.53 3.91
C CYS A 169 6.91 -2.07 3.44
N PRO A 170 5.95 -1.79 2.54
CA PRO A 170 5.73 -0.44 2.00
C PRO A 170 5.23 0.57 3.04
N LYS A 171 4.85 0.11 4.23
CA LYS A 171 4.47 0.98 5.35
C LYS A 171 5.69 1.55 6.08
N PHE A 172 6.78 0.79 6.16
CA PHE A 172 7.97 1.14 6.94
C PHE A 172 9.15 1.50 6.06
N ASP A 173 9.19 0.98 4.85
CA ASP A 173 10.24 1.24 3.88
C ASP A 173 9.88 2.41 2.96
N PRO A 174 10.88 3.20 2.52
CA PRO A 174 10.65 4.31 1.58
C PRO A 174 10.21 3.79 0.21
N VAL A 175 8.97 4.12 -0.16
CA VAL A 175 8.29 3.67 -1.38
C VAL A 175 9.07 4.04 -2.64
N ASP A 176 9.60 5.26 -2.71
CA ASP A 176 10.32 5.75 -3.90
C ASP A 176 11.57 4.91 -4.20
N LEU A 177 12.31 4.50 -3.16
CA LEU A 177 13.48 3.65 -3.33
C LEU A 177 13.12 2.25 -3.84
N TYR A 178 11.92 1.75 -3.53
CA TYR A 178 11.44 0.47 -4.08
C TYR A 178 11.07 0.63 -5.55
N ILE A 179 10.40 1.72 -5.92
CA ILE A 179 10.06 2.02 -7.30
C ILE A 179 11.35 2.13 -8.14
N GLU A 180 12.34 2.87 -7.67
CA GLU A 180 13.65 2.99 -8.33
C GLU A 180 14.33 1.63 -8.50
N LYS A 181 14.43 0.84 -7.40
CA LYS A 181 15.02 -0.51 -7.40
C LYS A 181 14.36 -1.42 -8.43
N PHE A 182 13.04 -1.51 -8.43
CA PHE A 182 12.32 -2.39 -9.36
C PHE A 182 12.36 -1.85 -10.79
N THR A 183 12.34 -0.53 -11.00
CA THR A 183 12.52 0.07 -12.33
C THR A 183 13.88 -0.31 -12.92
N GLU A 184 14.93 -0.26 -12.12
CA GLU A 184 16.28 -0.68 -12.53
C GLU A 184 16.34 -2.18 -12.87
N ILE A 185 15.74 -3.04 -12.03
CA ILE A 185 15.67 -4.49 -12.29
C ILE A 185 14.93 -4.75 -13.61
N PHE A 186 13.74 -4.19 -13.78
CA PHE A 186 12.90 -4.45 -14.96
C PHE A 186 13.52 -3.93 -16.26
N SER A 187 14.28 -2.83 -16.17
CA SER A 187 14.95 -2.24 -17.35
C SER A 187 16.14 -3.07 -17.81
N ASN A 188 16.88 -3.68 -16.87
CA ASN A 188 18.20 -4.25 -17.14
C ASN A 188 18.25 -5.79 -17.13
N ILE A 189 17.26 -6.46 -16.52
CA ILE A 189 17.25 -7.92 -16.37
C ILE A 189 16.00 -8.51 -17.03
N PRO A 190 16.14 -9.55 -17.89
CA PRO A 190 14.99 -10.31 -18.36
C PRO A 190 14.42 -11.15 -17.21
N LEU A 191 13.13 -10.98 -16.92
CA LEU A 191 12.36 -11.75 -15.95
C LEU A 191 11.35 -12.66 -16.68
N LYS A 192 11.08 -13.85 -16.13
CA LYS A 192 9.99 -14.72 -16.62
C LYS A 192 8.61 -14.21 -16.22
N GLY A 193 8.53 -13.53 -15.08
CA GLY A 193 7.29 -13.00 -14.53
C GLY A 193 7.50 -12.46 -13.11
N ILE A 194 6.46 -11.83 -12.59
CA ILE A 194 6.45 -11.29 -11.23
C ILE A 194 5.29 -11.91 -10.47
N GLU A 195 5.58 -12.38 -9.26
CA GLU A 195 4.58 -12.78 -8.29
C GLU A 195 4.71 -11.92 -7.04
N LEU A 196 3.58 -11.58 -6.42
CA LEU A 196 3.48 -10.74 -5.23
C LEU A 196 2.69 -11.47 -4.16
N ALA A 197 3.21 -11.62 -2.94
CA ALA A 197 2.46 -12.08 -1.79
C ALA A 197 2.27 -10.96 -0.76
N ILE A 198 1.01 -10.69 -0.40
CA ILE A 198 0.60 -9.63 0.54
C ILE A 198 -0.38 -10.15 1.58
N ILE A 199 -0.48 -9.44 2.72
CA ILE A 199 -1.52 -9.67 3.70
C ILE A 199 -2.79 -8.87 3.33
N GLU A 200 -3.98 -9.33 3.71
CA GLU A 200 -5.29 -8.71 3.44
C GLU A 200 -5.47 -7.28 3.99
N VAL A 201 -4.52 -6.80 4.79
CA VAL A 201 -4.53 -5.46 5.38
C VAL A 201 -4.24 -4.37 4.35
N PRO A 202 -4.82 -3.16 4.51
CA PRO A 202 -4.70 -2.09 3.51
C PRO A 202 -3.26 -1.66 3.23
N CYS A 203 -2.37 -1.72 4.23
CA CYS A 203 -0.99 -1.26 4.06
C CYS A 203 -0.18 -2.09 3.06
N CYS A 204 -0.50 -3.37 2.85
CA CYS A 204 0.24 -4.20 1.89
C CYS A 204 -0.13 -3.91 0.42
N ARG A 205 -1.24 -3.19 0.16
CA ARG A 205 -1.63 -2.81 -1.22
C ARG A 205 -0.62 -1.87 -1.88
N GLY A 206 0.20 -1.16 -1.10
CA GLY A 206 1.27 -0.31 -1.60
C GLY A 206 2.29 -1.06 -2.49
N PHE A 207 2.48 -2.36 -2.29
CA PHE A 207 3.35 -3.15 -3.17
C PHE A 207 2.86 -3.22 -4.61
N PHE A 208 1.55 -3.33 -4.81
CA PHE A 208 1.01 -3.33 -6.17
C PHE A 208 1.31 -2.01 -6.88
N PHE A 209 1.08 -0.89 -6.20
CA PHE A 209 1.42 0.45 -6.71
C PHE A 209 2.91 0.57 -7.06
N ILE A 210 3.79 0.08 -6.19
CA ILE A 210 5.24 0.09 -6.41
C ILE A 210 5.62 -0.67 -7.68
N LEU A 211 5.14 -1.91 -7.82
CA LEU A 211 5.49 -2.76 -8.95
C LEU A 211 4.87 -2.27 -10.26
N ASP A 212 3.61 -1.81 -10.23
CA ASP A 212 2.96 -1.23 -11.41
C ASP A 212 3.63 0.09 -11.84
N SER A 213 4.05 0.93 -10.90
CA SER A 213 4.81 2.15 -11.20
C SER A 213 6.16 1.83 -11.84
N ALA A 214 6.90 0.87 -11.28
CA ALA A 214 8.16 0.40 -11.85
C ALA A 214 7.98 -0.24 -13.25
N ARG A 215 6.90 -1.00 -13.46
CA ARG A 215 6.51 -1.57 -14.76
C ARG A 215 6.31 -0.46 -15.80
N LYS A 216 5.53 0.57 -15.46
CA LYS A 216 5.28 1.73 -16.33
C LYS A 216 6.55 2.51 -16.64
N LEU A 217 7.37 2.82 -15.63
CA LEU A 217 8.61 3.58 -15.79
C LEU A 217 9.66 2.83 -16.63
N SER A 218 9.78 1.52 -16.45
CA SER A 218 10.66 0.66 -17.25
C SER A 218 10.15 0.37 -18.65
N LYS A 219 8.90 0.78 -18.98
CA LYS A 219 8.21 0.50 -20.24
C LYS A 219 8.20 -0.99 -20.60
N LYS A 220 8.14 -1.85 -19.59
CA LYS A 220 8.02 -3.30 -19.75
C LYS A 220 6.58 -3.72 -19.52
N ASP A 221 6.09 -4.63 -20.35
CA ASP A 221 4.80 -5.28 -20.12
C ASP A 221 5.06 -6.62 -19.42
N ILE A 222 5.03 -6.61 -18.09
CA ILE A 222 5.25 -7.79 -17.25
C ILE A 222 3.98 -8.02 -16.45
N ARG A 223 3.45 -9.25 -16.49
CA ARG A 223 2.28 -9.65 -15.70
C ARG A 223 2.67 -9.80 -14.23
N ILE A 224 1.80 -9.33 -13.34
CA ILE A 224 1.97 -9.43 -11.91
C ILE A 224 0.86 -10.32 -11.35
N LYS A 225 1.24 -11.48 -10.82
CA LYS A 225 0.32 -12.39 -10.13
C LYS A 225 0.33 -12.09 -8.63
N ILE A 226 -0.82 -11.84 -8.03
CA ILE A 226 -0.95 -11.36 -6.65
C ILE A 226 -1.65 -12.41 -5.80
N HIS A 227 -1.00 -12.82 -4.71
CA HIS A 227 -1.54 -13.70 -3.67
C HIS A 227 -1.90 -12.86 -2.44
N THR A 228 -3.19 -12.81 -2.10
CA THR A 228 -3.65 -12.16 -0.87
C THR A 228 -3.83 -13.20 0.22
N ILE A 229 -3.13 -13.04 1.35
CA ILE A 229 -3.11 -13.96 2.48
C ILE A 229 -3.84 -13.29 3.65
N SER A 230 -4.74 -14.02 4.31
CA SER A 230 -5.43 -13.53 5.51
C SER A 230 -4.49 -13.43 6.70
N VAL A 231 -4.85 -12.64 7.71
CA VAL A 231 -4.11 -12.58 8.99
C VAL A 231 -4.12 -13.93 9.75
N LYS A 232 -4.92 -14.90 9.29
CA LYS A 232 -5.00 -16.28 9.81
C LYS A 232 -4.22 -17.30 8.95
N GLY A 233 -3.40 -16.86 7.99
CA GLY A 233 -2.55 -17.76 7.20
C GLY A 233 -3.28 -18.55 6.12
N LYS A 234 -4.39 -18.04 5.59
CA LYS A 234 -5.09 -18.65 4.43
C LYS A 234 -4.92 -17.79 3.19
N ILE A 235 -4.66 -18.40 2.04
CA ILE A 235 -4.75 -17.70 0.76
C ILE A 235 -6.22 -17.39 0.50
N LEU A 236 -6.57 -16.11 0.46
CA LEU A 236 -7.94 -15.65 0.21
C LEU A 236 -8.25 -15.58 -1.28
N LYS A 237 -7.30 -15.06 -2.05
CA LYS A 237 -7.42 -14.94 -3.51
C LYS A 237 -6.06 -14.91 -4.20
N THR A 238 -6.06 -15.33 -5.46
CA THR A 238 -4.94 -15.17 -6.39
C THR A 238 -5.49 -14.55 -7.67
N GLU A 239 -4.93 -13.42 -8.10
CA GLU A 239 -5.38 -12.66 -9.27
C GLU A 239 -4.18 -12.20 -10.13
N GLU A 240 -4.43 -11.83 -11.38
CA GLU A 240 -3.41 -11.32 -12.32
C GLU A 240 -3.73 -9.87 -12.69
N ALA A 241 -2.69 -9.03 -12.79
CA ALA A 241 -2.75 -7.60 -13.13
C ALA A 241 -1.57 -7.15 -14.02
#